data_AF-A0A150WJZ8-F1
#
_entry.id   AF-A0A150WJZ8-F1
#
_cell.length_a   1.000
_cell.length_b   1.000
_cell.length_c   1.000
_cell.angle_alpha   90.00
_cell.angle_beta   90.00
_cell.angle_gamma   90.00
#
_symmetry.space_group_name_H-M   'P 1'
#
loop_
_entity.id
_entity.type
_entity.pdbx_description
1 polymer ?
#
loop_
_entity_poly.entity_id
_entity_poly.type
_entity_poly.pdbx_seq_one_letter_code
_entity_poly.pdbx_strand_id
1 'polypeptide(L)'
;MEARLPRFLNKEITIIKDLPRGHFEGLLGDKKVFIKKLRASSETELAWLEKINSLGLGVELYGTLKIQDQTYAVMEFFEGVNTQIPMMAPSGFILTKKALGEIQRQAAVLAENQIIPVDLQFQISLDGQSVKIVDPELFKQASSVAEARAQTLNIFMGLKLPWMMEGKLEL
;
A
#
# COMPACT_ATOMS: atom_id res chain seq x y z
N MET A 1 13.21 8.89 -17.69
CA MET A 1 12.48 7.64 -17.45
C MET A 1 11.05 7.92 -17.86
N GLU A 2 10.61 7.44 -19.02
CA GLU A 2 9.24 7.69 -19.49
C GLU A 2 8.28 6.86 -18.64
N ALA A 3 7.41 7.53 -17.89
CA ALA A 3 6.30 6.87 -17.22
C ALA A 3 5.36 6.32 -18.29
N ARG A 4 5.26 4.99 -18.40
CA ARG A 4 4.23 4.37 -19.22
C ARG A 4 2.90 4.65 -18.52
N LEU A 5 2.02 5.41 -19.16
CA LEU A 5 0.68 5.67 -18.64
C LEU A 5 0.00 4.32 -18.29
N PRO A 6 -0.71 4.24 -17.17
CA PRO A 6 -1.40 3.03 -16.77
C PRO A 6 -2.38 2.61 -17.85
N ARG A 7 -2.44 1.30 -18.08
CA ARG A 7 -3.40 0.72 -19.02
C ARG A 7 -4.80 0.95 -18.45
N PHE A 8 -5.63 1.69 -19.18
CA PHE A 8 -7.07 1.67 -18.98
C PHE A 8 -7.56 0.22 -19.04
N LEU A 9 -8.31 -0.20 -18.04
CA LEU A 9 -8.87 -1.54 -18.00
C LEU A 9 -10.01 -1.63 -19.03
N ASN A 10 -9.77 -2.41 -20.08
CA ASN A 10 -10.78 -2.77 -21.09
C ASN A 10 -11.62 -3.99 -20.67
N LYS A 11 -11.57 -4.38 -19.40
CA LYS A 11 -12.26 -5.55 -18.85
C LYS A 11 -13.46 -5.10 -18.02
N GLU A 12 -14.53 -5.88 -18.08
CA GLU A 12 -15.71 -5.64 -17.23
C GLU A 12 -15.35 -5.80 -15.75
N ILE A 13 -15.83 -4.86 -14.95
CA ILE A 13 -15.71 -4.85 -13.50
C ILE A 13 -17.10 -4.77 -12.90
N THR A 14 -17.41 -5.69 -11.98
CA THR A 14 -18.67 -5.69 -11.25
C THR A 14 -18.44 -5.11 -9.86
N ILE A 15 -19.10 -4.00 -9.52
CA ILE A 15 -19.08 -3.46 -8.16
C ILE A 15 -19.96 -4.35 -7.28
N ILE A 16 -19.39 -4.85 -6.18
CA ILE A 16 -20.13 -5.69 -5.22
C ILE A 16 -20.56 -4.86 -4.00
N LYS A 17 -19.72 -3.92 -3.56
CA LYS A 17 -19.95 -3.20 -2.30
C LYS A 17 -19.31 -1.82 -2.29
N ASP A 18 -20.06 -0.86 -1.76
CA ASP A 18 -19.57 0.48 -1.44
C ASP A 18 -18.73 0.46 -0.15
N LEU A 19 -17.59 1.13 -0.21
CA LEU A 19 -16.69 1.31 0.93
C LEU A 19 -16.61 2.79 1.31
N PRO A 20 -16.17 3.11 2.55
CA PRO A 20 -15.98 4.48 2.99
C PRO A 20 -15.08 5.28 2.03
N ARG A 21 -15.24 6.61 2.06
CA ARG A 21 -14.47 7.57 1.23
C ARG A 21 -14.67 7.39 -0.29
N GLY A 22 -15.75 6.71 -0.69
CA GLY A 22 -16.10 6.49 -2.09
C GLY A 22 -15.19 5.46 -2.78
N HIS A 23 -14.62 4.53 -2.02
CA HIS A 23 -13.95 3.35 -2.56
C HIS A 23 -14.97 2.24 -2.82
N PHE A 24 -14.58 1.22 -3.56
CA PHE A 24 -15.44 0.05 -3.80
C PHE A 24 -14.68 -1.25 -3.66
N GLU A 25 -15.44 -2.31 -3.39
CA GLU A 25 -15.03 -3.70 -3.59
C GLU A 25 -15.74 -4.21 -4.84
N GLY A 26 -15.03 -4.93 -5.69
CA GLY A 26 -15.59 -5.46 -6.93
C GLY A 26 -14.95 -6.77 -7.40
N LEU A 27 -15.36 -7.21 -8.58
CA LEU A 27 -14.81 -8.34 -9.29
C LEU A 27 -14.20 -7.91 -10.62
N LEU A 28 -13.01 -8.42 -10.92
CA LEU A 28 -12.38 -8.37 -12.24
C LEU A 28 -12.30 -9.82 -12.77
N GLY A 29 -13.30 -10.24 -13.55
CA GLY A 29 -13.56 -11.67 -13.79
C GLY A 29 -13.94 -12.35 -12.47
N ASP A 30 -13.25 -13.43 -12.10
CA ASP A 30 -13.47 -14.13 -10.81
C ASP A 30 -12.59 -13.59 -9.67
N LYS A 31 -11.76 -12.55 -9.93
CA LYS A 31 -10.84 -12.00 -8.94
C LYS A 31 -11.48 -10.87 -8.16
N LYS A 32 -11.44 -10.96 -6.83
CA LYS A 32 -11.82 -9.87 -5.94
C LYS A 32 -10.81 -8.72 -6.02
N VAL A 33 -11.30 -7.49 -6.19
CA VAL A 33 -10.48 -6.29 -6.36
C VAL A 33 -10.93 -5.16 -5.42
N PHE A 34 -9.97 -4.33 -5.03
CA PHE A 34 -10.22 -3.05 -4.36
C PHE A 34 -10.16 -1.93 -5.41
N ILE A 35 -11.19 -1.10 -5.46
CA ILE A 35 -11.34 -0.02 -6.44
C ILE A 35 -11.17 1.30 -5.67
N LYS A 36 -9.96 1.82 -5.67
CA LYS A 36 -9.60 3.04 -4.95
C LYS A 36 -9.96 4.27 -5.76
N LYS A 37 -10.71 5.19 -5.16
CA LYS A 37 -10.95 6.52 -5.70
C LYS A 37 -9.67 7.33 -5.65
N LEU A 38 -9.19 7.75 -6.82
CA LEU A 38 -8.05 8.64 -6.91
C LEU A 38 -8.52 10.10 -6.83
N ARG A 39 -7.77 10.99 -6.18
CA ARG A 39 -8.13 12.42 -6.10
C ARG A 39 -7.85 13.14 -7.43
N ALA A 40 -8.48 14.28 -7.69
CA ALA A 40 -8.37 14.99 -9.00
C ALA A 40 -6.92 15.42 -9.40
N SER A 41 -5.96 15.39 -8.47
CA SER A 41 -4.53 15.68 -8.70
C SER A 41 -3.61 14.45 -8.51
N SER A 42 -4.15 13.24 -8.62
CA SER A 42 -3.50 11.97 -8.21
C SER A 42 -2.54 11.36 -9.22
N GLU A 43 -2.07 12.09 -10.22
CA GLU A 43 -1.04 11.56 -11.14
C GLU A 43 0.19 11.08 -10.35
N THR A 44 0.48 11.74 -9.22
CA THR A 44 1.53 11.37 -8.28
C THR A 44 1.27 10.04 -7.57
N GLU A 45 0.05 9.83 -7.05
CA GLU A 45 -0.30 8.60 -6.33
C GLU A 45 -0.26 7.38 -7.25
N LEU A 46 -0.78 7.51 -8.46
CA LEU A 46 -0.80 6.43 -9.44
C LEU A 46 0.62 6.07 -9.91
N ALA A 47 1.46 7.07 -10.16
CA ALA A 47 2.88 6.85 -10.46
C ALA A 47 3.60 6.14 -9.32
N TRP A 48 3.26 6.44 -8.06
CA TRP A 48 3.80 5.72 -6.92
C TRP A 48 3.30 4.28 -6.84
N LEU A 49 2.01 4.03 -7.04
CA LEU A 49 1.47 2.66 -7.09
C LEU A 49 2.19 1.81 -8.14
N GLU A 50 2.41 2.35 -9.33
CA GLU A 50 3.17 1.70 -10.41
C GLU A 50 4.63 1.46 -10.01
N LYS A 51 5.30 2.47 -9.46
CA LYS A 51 6.69 2.35 -9.02
C LYS A 51 6.84 1.27 -7.95
N ILE A 52 5.98 1.27 -6.94
CA ILE A 52 5.97 0.28 -5.86
C ILE A 52 5.66 -1.13 -6.39
N ASN A 53 4.74 -1.26 -7.36
CA ASN A 53 4.49 -2.52 -8.05
C ASN A 53 5.72 -3.03 -8.81
N SER A 54 6.42 -2.14 -9.54
CA SER A 54 7.63 -2.51 -10.29
C SER A 54 8.77 -3.01 -9.39
N LEU A 55 8.75 -2.64 -8.10
CA LEU A 55 9.69 -3.10 -7.07
C LEU A 55 9.22 -4.40 -6.36
N GLY A 56 8.01 -4.88 -6.64
CA GLY A 56 7.43 -6.07 -6.01
C GLY A 56 7.09 -5.90 -4.53
N LEU A 57 6.76 -4.69 -4.06
CA LEU A 57 6.54 -4.41 -2.64
C LEU A 57 5.06 -4.15 -2.27
N GLY A 58 4.23 -3.77 -3.23
CA GLY A 58 2.85 -3.32 -2.98
C GLY A 58 1.77 -4.31 -3.40
N VAL A 59 0.53 -3.96 -3.07
CA VAL A 59 -0.66 -4.59 -3.66
C VAL A 59 -0.67 -4.43 -5.18
N GLU A 60 -1.07 -5.47 -5.90
CA GLU A 60 -0.98 -5.47 -7.37
C GLU A 60 -1.89 -4.38 -7.96
N LEU A 61 -1.38 -3.58 -8.91
CA LEU A 61 -2.16 -2.61 -9.67
C LEU A 61 -2.57 -3.23 -11.01
N TYR A 62 -3.86 -3.51 -11.19
CA TYR A 62 -4.38 -4.07 -12.45
C TYR A 62 -4.57 -3.02 -13.54
N GLY A 63 -4.81 -1.77 -13.14
CA GLY A 63 -4.97 -0.63 -14.05
C GLY A 63 -5.90 0.41 -13.47
N THR A 64 -6.46 1.24 -14.34
CA THR A 64 -7.42 2.28 -13.97
C THR A 64 -8.75 2.11 -14.69
N LEU A 65 -9.81 2.66 -14.10
CA LEU A 65 -11.11 2.77 -14.73
C LEU A 65 -11.72 4.15 -14.45
N LYS A 66 -12.73 4.53 -15.23
CA LYS A 66 -13.49 5.76 -15.03
C LYS A 66 -14.93 5.41 -14.64
N ILE A 67 -15.40 5.89 -13.49
CA ILE A 67 -16.81 5.84 -13.10
C ILE A 67 -17.31 7.28 -13.11
N GLN A 68 -18.27 7.58 -14.00
CA GLN A 68 -18.70 8.96 -14.28
C GLN A 68 -17.49 9.83 -14.68
N ASP A 69 -17.22 10.91 -13.95
CA ASP A 69 -16.09 11.81 -14.18
C ASP A 69 -14.89 11.59 -13.26
N GLN A 70 -14.88 10.48 -12.53
CA GLN A 70 -13.84 10.17 -11.57
C GLN A 70 -13.00 8.97 -12.00
N THR A 71 -11.68 9.11 -11.88
CA THR A 71 -10.71 8.02 -12.11
C THR A 71 -10.51 7.21 -10.83
N TYR A 72 -10.43 5.89 -11.00
CA TYR A 72 -10.17 4.92 -9.94
C TYR A 72 -8.99 4.03 -10.30
N ALA A 73 -8.19 3.66 -9.31
CA ALA A 73 -7.22 2.57 -9.42
C ALA A 73 -7.90 1.26 -9.06
N VAL A 74 -7.68 0.23 -9.88
CA VAL A 74 -8.16 -1.13 -9.64
C VAL A 74 -6.99 -1.96 -9.17
N MET A 75 -7.07 -2.43 -7.95
CA MET A 75 -5.97 -3.04 -7.23
C MET A 75 -6.39 -4.40 -6.68
N GLU A 76 -5.41 -5.22 -6.34
CA GLU A 76 -5.62 -6.43 -5.55
C GLU A 76 -6.40 -6.13 -4.28
N PHE A 77 -7.45 -6.93 -4.02
CA PHE A 77 -8.08 -6.96 -2.72
C PHE A 77 -7.24 -7.82 -1.78
N PHE A 78 -6.33 -7.20 -1.04
CA PHE A 78 -5.46 -7.89 -0.11
C PHE A 78 -6.05 -7.87 1.31
N GLU A 79 -6.70 -8.98 1.68
CA GLU A 79 -7.32 -9.14 3.00
C GLU A 79 -6.26 -9.24 4.11
N GLY A 80 -6.44 -8.47 5.19
CA GLY A 80 -5.44 -8.44 6.25
C GLY A 80 -5.66 -7.37 7.31
N VAL A 81 -4.60 -7.08 8.04
CA VAL A 81 -4.53 -6.04 9.06
C VAL A 81 -3.66 -4.89 8.55
N ASN A 82 -4.19 -3.67 8.63
CA ASN A 82 -3.44 -2.47 8.29
C ASN A 82 -2.56 -2.03 9.47
N THR A 83 -1.29 -1.69 9.21
CA THR A 83 -0.32 -1.31 10.26
C THR A 83 -0.54 0.07 10.87
N GLN A 84 -1.35 0.94 10.26
CA GLN A 84 -1.60 2.30 10.75
C GLN A 84 -2.48 2.31 12.01
N ILE A 85 -3.33 1.28 12.20
CA ILE A 85 -4.33 1.25 13.29
C ILE A 85 -4.29 -0.10 14.02
N PRO A 86 -3.28 -0.33 14.91
CA PRO A 86 -3.12 -1.61 15.61
C PRO A 86 -4.34 -2.02 16.46
N MET A 87 -5.10 -1.03 16.96
CA MET A 87 -6.33 -1.28 17.73
C MET A 87 -7.44 -1.95 16.91
N MET A 88 -7.40 -1.84 15.57
CA MET A 88 -8.33 -2.54 14.67
C MET A 88 -7.89 -3.96 14.32
N ALA A 89 -6.69 -4.38 14.75
CA ALA A 89 -6.24 -5.75 14.54
C ALA A 89 -7.14 -6.75 15.29
N PRO A 90 -7.53 -7.88 14.67
CA PRO A 90 -8.31 -8.92 15.32
C PRO A 90 -7.70 -9.36 16.66
N SER A 91 -8.56 -9.84 17.57
CA SER A 91 -8.09 -10.37 18.85
C SER A 91 -7.10 -11.52 18.61
N GLY A 92 -5.95 -11.47 19.29
CA GLY A 92 -4.88 -12.46 19.16
C GLY A 92 -3.99 -12.29 17.92
N PHE A 93 -4.25 -11.32 17.04
CA PHE A 93 -3.32 -11.00 15.97
C PHE A 93 -2.04 -10.38 16.55
N ILE A 94 -0.90 -10.97 16.22
CA ILE A 94 0.43 -10.50 16.62
C ILE A 94 1.23 -10.18 15.37
N LEU A 95 1.86 -9.00 15.38
CA LEU A 95 2.85 -8.63 14.38
C LEU A 95 4.13 -9.46 14.62
N THR A 96 4.33 -10.48 13.80
CA THR A 96 5.41 -11.47 13.94
C THR A 96 6.78 -10.89 13.59
N LYS A 97 7.85 -11.53 14.07
CA LYS A 97 9.22 -11.18 13.66
C LYS A 97 9.44 -11.28 12.15
N LYS A 98 8.80 -12.26 11.51
CA LYS A 98 8.89 -12.46 10.05
C LYS A 98 8.28 -11.27 9.31
N ALA A 99 7.07 -10.85 9.69
CA ALA A 99 6.42 -9.69 9.08
C ALA A 99 7.22 -8.41 9.32
N LEU A 100 7.79 -8.21 10.51
CA LEU A 100 8.69 -7.08 10.79
C LEU A 100 9.95 -7.10 9.92
N GLY A 101 10.59 -8.27 9.76
CA GLY A 101 11.75 -8.42 8.92
C GLY A 101 11.45 -8.08 7.46
N GLU A 102 10.26 -8.47 6.97
CA GLU A 102 9.80 -8.12 5.64
C GLU A 102 9.53 -6.61 5.52
N ILE A 103 8.83 -6.00 6.48
CA ILE A 103 8.64 -4.53 6.53
C ILE A 103 9.99 -3.80 6.44
N GLN A 104 10.98 -4.23 7.23
CA GLN A 104 12.31 -3.62 7.26
C GLN A 104 13.04 -3.81 5.92
N ARG A 105 12.93 -4.98 5.29
CA ARG A 105 13.48 -5.24 3.97
C ARG A 105 12.85 -4.32 2.92
N GLN A 106 11.52 -4.20 2.89
CA GLN A 106 10.83 -3.33 1.94
C GLN A 106 11.21 -1.86 2.15
N ALA A 107 11.29 -1.40 3.40
CA ALA A 107 11.76 -0.06 3.74
C ALA A 107 13.20 0.22 3.23
N ALA A 108 14.10 -0.77 3.34
CA ALA A 108 15.45 -0.65 2.77
C ALA A 108 15.42 -0.51 1.24
N VAL A 109 14.59 -1.30 0.55
CA VAL A 109 14.42 -1.20 -0.92
C VAL A 109 13.90 0.18 -1.33
N LEU A 110 12.95 0.75 -0.59
CA LEU A 110 12.48 2.12 -0.84
C LEU A 110 13.63 3.13 -0.76
N ALA A 111 14.44 3.05 0.31
CA ALA A 111 15.56 3.95 0.52
C ALA A 111 16.64 3.82 -0.56
N GLU A 112 16.94 2.60 -1.01
CA GLU A 112 17.86 2.32 -2.12
C GLU A 112 17.37 2.89 -3.45
N ASN A 113 16.05 2.97 -3.62
CA ASN A 113 15.39 3.61 -4.75
C ASN A 113 15.15 5.12 -4.55
N GLN A 114 15.72 5.70 -3.49
CA GLN A 114 15.58 7.13 -3.15
C GLN A 114 14.11 7.53 -2.93
N ILE A 115 13.30 6.65 -2.33
CA ILE A 115 11.90 6.90 -2.02
C ILE A 115 11.76 7.20 -0.53
N ILE A 116 11.08 8.30 -0.21
CA ILE A 116 10.71 8.67 1.17
C ILE A 116 9.21 8.37 1.36
N PRO A 117 8.86 7.40 2.21
CA PRO A 117 7.47 6.99 2.39
C PRO A 117 6.78 7.77 3.52
N VAL A 118 6.48 9.05 3.32
CA VAL A 118 6.03 9.99 4.39
C VAL A 118 4.88 9.45 5.25
N ASP A 119 3.98 8.66 4.66
CA ASP A 119 2.93 7.90 5.37
C ASP A 119 3.03 6.43 4.99
N LEU A 120 4.06 5.75 5.51
CA LEU A 120 4.31 4.35 5.22
C LEU A 120 3.24 3.48 5.89
N GLN A 121 2.46 2.78 5.07
CA GLN A 121 1.45 1.85 5.55
C GLN A 121 1.67 0.47 4.90
N PHE A 122 1.46 -0.58 5.70
CA PHE A 122 1.44 -1.95 5.22
C PHE A 122 0.11 -2.60 5.53
N GLN A 123 -0.27 -3.53 4.67
CA GLN A 123 -1.30 -4.51 4.90
C GLN A 123 -0.61 -5.86 5.13
N ILE A 124 -1.00 -6.56 6.18
CA ILE A 124 -0.42 -7.86 6.56
C ILE A 124 -1.51 -8.91 6.48
N SER A 125 -1.26 -10.00 5.77
CA SER A 125 -2.24 -11.09 5.67
C SER A 125 -2.60 -11.63 7.07
N LEU A 126 -3.82 -12.16 7.21
CA LEU A 126 -4.33 -12.64 8.50
C LEU A 126 -3.48 -13.76 9.13
N ASP A 127 -2.76 -14.53 8.31
CA ASP A 127 -1.81 -15.56 8.73
C ASP A 127 -0.40 -15.02 9.06
N GLY A 128 -0.20 -13.70 8.93
CA GLY A 128 1.07 -13.02 9.19
C GLY A 128 2.20 -13.33 8.21
N GLN A 129 1.91 -14.01 7.08
CA GLN A 129 2.95 -14.50 6.17
C GLN A 129 3.34 -13.52 5.07
N SER A 130 2.42 -12.63 4.68
CA SER A 130 2.60 -11.71 3.56
C SER A 130 2.41 -10.26 4.02
N VAL A 131 3.26 -9.38 3.51
CA VAL A 131 3.28 -7.95 3.83
C VAL A 131 3.32 -7.18 2.52
N LYS A 132 2.42 -6.21 2.36
CA LYS A 132 2.35 -5.37 1.15
C LYS A 132 2.22 -3.91 1.53
N ILE A 133 2.98 -3.04 0.87
CA ILE A 133 2.78 -1.59 0.95
C ILE A 133 1.41 -1.24 0.39
N VAL A 134 0.69 -0.38 1.12
CA VAL A 134 -0.57 0.20 0.70
C VAL A 134 -0.51 1.73 0.81
N ASP A 135 -1.39 2.40 0.08
CA ASP A 135 -1.61 3.85 0.17
C ASP A 135 -0.34 4.73 0.02
N PRO A 136 0.41 4.64 -1.11
CA PRO A 136 1.65 5.40 -1.27
C PRO A 136 1.42 6.88 -1.66
N GLU A 137 0.25 7.46 -1.36
CA GLU A 137 -0.17 8.78 -1.88
C GLU A 137 0.76 9.93 -1.44
N LEU A 138 1.43 9.79 -0.28
CA LEU A 138 2.34 10.80 0.27
C LEU A 138 3.82 10.52 0.01
N PHE A 139 4.15 9.56 -0.84
CA PHE A 139 5.54 9.23 -1.12
C PHE A 139 6.24 10.37 -1.88
N LYS A 140 7.56 10.48 -1.69
CA LYS A 140 8.39 11.52 -2.30
C LYS A 140 9.67 10.94 -2.86
N GLN A 141 10.17 11.56 -3.91
CA GLN A 141 11.51 11.31 -4.43
C GLN A 141 12.52 12.08 -3.57
N ALA A 142 13.50 11.37 -3.02
CA ALA A 142 14.63 11.96 -2.31
C ALA A 142 15.69 12.48 -3.29
N SER A 143 16.53 13.39 -2.82
CA SER A 143 17.68 13.89 -3.59
C SER A 143 18.86 12.91 -3.52
N SER A 144 18.89 12.00 -2.55
CA SER A 144 19.94 10.99 -2.38
C SER A 144 19.47 9.75 -1.60
N VAL A 145 20.22 8.65 -1.73
CA VAL A 145 19.99 7.43 -0.94
C VAL A 145 20.21 7.69 0.55
N ALA A 146 21.18 8.54 0.92
CA ALA A 146 21.49 8.85 2.32
C ALA A 146 20.31 9.57 3.00
N GLU A 147 19.73 10.55 2.31
CA GLU A 147 18.51 11.24 2.75
C GLU A 147 17.35 10.25 2.92
N ALA A 148 17.10 9.42 1.89
CA ALA A 148 16.01 8.45 1.92
C ALA A 148 16.16 7.45 3.09
N ARG A 149 17.37 6.96 3.36
CA ARG A 149 17.67 6.07 4.49
C ARG A 149 17.38 6.72 5.84
N ALA A 150 17.85 7.96 6.04
CA ALA A 150 17.65 8.67 7.30
C ALA A 150 16.15 8.91 7.59
N GLN A 151 15.40 9.33 6.57
CA GLN A 151 13.96 9.58 6.71
C GLN A 151 13.16 8.28 6.89
N THR A 152 13.45 7.25 6.11
CA THR A 152 12.74 5.96 6.16
C THR A 152 12.91 5.27 7.51
N LEU A 153 14.09 5.38 8.14
CA LEU A 153 14.31 4.84 9.48
C LEU A 153 13.39 5.50 10.53
N ASN A 154 13.26 6.83 10.50
CA ASN A 154 12.40 7.56 11.43
C ASN A 154 10.93 7.17 11.24
N ILE A 155 10.49 7.05 9.98
CA ILE A 155 9.12 6.64 9.64
C ILE A 155 8.84 5.20 10.11
N PHE A 156 9.76 4.27 9.87
CA PHE A 156 9.63 2.88 10.32
C PHE A 156 9.50 2.79 11.85
N MET A 157 10.29 3.57 12.59
CA MET A 157 10.18 3.62 14.05
C MET A 157 8.83 4.17 14.51
N GLY A 158 8.28 5.17 13.81
CA GLY A 158 6.94 5.71 14.05
C GLY A 158 5.84 4.67 13.84
N LEU A 159 5.98 3.80 12.83
CA LEU A 159 5.06 2.69 12.60
C LEU A 159 5.17 1.60 13.68
N LYS A 160 6.38 1.28 14.12
CA LYS A 160 6.62 0.18 15.08
C LYS A 160 6.08 0.50 16.48
N LEU A 161 6.18 1.76 16.92
CA LEU A 161 5.90 2.15 18.31
C LEU A 161 4.45 1.84 18.76
N PRO A 162 3.39 2.17 18.00
CA PRO A 162 2.02 1.82 18.38
C PRO A 162 1.80 0.32 18.60
N TRP A 163 2.41 -0.54 17.78
CA TRP A 163 2.32 -1.99 17.92
C TRP A 163 3.01 -2.52 19.19
N MET A 164 4.12 -1.89 19.58
CA MET A 164 4.79 -2.20 20.85
C MET A 164 3.94 -1.82 22.05
N MET A 165 3.33 -0.62 22.03
CA MET A 165 2.52 -0.10 23.13
C MET A 165 1.25 -0.93 23.38
N GLU A 166 0.66 -1.47 22.32
CA GLU A 166 -0.52 -2.35 22.38
C GLU A 166 -0.18 -3.79 22.80
N GLY A 167 1.11 -4.13 23.00
CA GLY A 167 1.54 -5.50 23.32
C GLY A 167 1.30 -6.50 22.19
N LYS A 168 1.05 -6.02 20.96
CA LYS A 168 0.77 -6.84 19.77
C LYS A 168 1.99 -7.05 18.88
N LEU A 169 3.19 -6.97 19.47
CA LEU A 169 4.46 -7.14 18.78
C LEU A 169 5.23 -8.32 19.33
N GLU A 170 5.68 -9.21 18.45
CA GLU A 170 6.63 -10.27 18.81
C GLU A 170 8.07 -9.71 18.74
N LEU A 171 8.76 -9.65 19.88
CA LEU A 171 10.13 -9.17 20.02
C LEU A 171 11.16 -10.28 19.90
#